data_AF-A0A6N4V919-F1
#
_entry.id   AF-A0A6N4V919-F1
#
_cell.length_a   1.000
_cell.length_b   1.000
_cell.length_c   1.000
_cell.angle_alpha   90.00
_cell.angle_beta   90.00
_cell.angle_gamma   90.00
#
_symmetry.space_group_name_H-M   'P 1'
#
loop_
_entity.id
_entity.type
_entity.pdbx_description
1 polymer ?
#
loop_
_entity_poly.entity_id
_entity_poly.type
_entity_poly.pdbx_seq_one_letter_code
_entity_poly.pdbx_strand_id
1 'polypeptide(L)'
;MTRSGEHDDPVALERAAREFHAIARSARAQAGYLDKHAGKVEPVAQGVSSIIGGTASGTDKRMIGTLTRALRDLQDASRRLNESAHAAEQLAREATARALSAREAQAAAQSARRR
;
A
#
# COMPACT_ATOMS: atom_id res chain seq x y z
N MET A 1 -11.06 4.10 37.41
CA MET A 1 -9.63 3.81 37.57
C MET A 1 -9.10 3.14 36.31
N THR A 2 -8.76 3.91 35.29
CA THR A 2 -8.06 3.41 34.09
C THR A 2 -6.67 4.02 34.13
N ARG A 3 -5.66 3.20 34.44
CA ARG A 3 -4.26 3.64 34.50
C ARG A 3 -3.84 4.07 33.09
N SER A 4 -3.75 5.39 32.90
CA SER A 4 -3.02 6.06 31.83
C SER A 4 -1.55 5.66 31.89
N GLY A 5 -1.19 4.56 31.24
CA GLY A 5 0.14 3.95 31.37
C GLY A 5 0.57 3.09 30.20
N GLU A 6 -0.09 3.16 29.03
CA GLU A 6 0.63 2.92 27.78
C GLU A 6 1.49 4.16 27.54
N HIS A 7 2.63 4.21 28.22
CA HIS A 7 3.68 5.12 27.79
C HIS A 7 4.01 4.76 26.34
N ASP A 8 3.93 5.77 25.46
CA ASP A 8 4.51 5.75 24.12
C ASP A 8 5.98 5.29 24.24
N ASP A 9 6.22 3.98 24.25
CA ASP A 9 7.55 3.42 24.32
C ASP A 9 8.24 3.77 23.00
N PRO A 10 9.27 4.62 23.00
CA PRO A 10 9.92 5.06 21.77
C PRO A 10 10.48 3.88 20.99
N VAL A 11 10.91 2.80 21.65
CA VAL A 11 11.42 1.60 20.99
C VAL A 11 10.30 0.86 20.25
N ALA A 12 9.13 0.72 20.88
CA ALA A 12 7.96 0.11 20.26
C ALA A 12 7.46 0.93 19.07
N LEU A 13 7.42 2.26 19.20
CA LEU A 13 7.01 3.17 18.12
C LEU A 13 7.97 3.15 16.93
N GLU A 14 9.28 3.10 17.17
CA GLU A 14 10.27 2.95 16.09
C GLU A 14 10.19 1.59 15.39
N ARG A 15 9.85 0.54 16.13
CA ARG A 15 9.59 -0.77 15.53
C ARG A 15 8.35 -0.71 14.63
N ALA A 16 7.25 -0.14 15.13
CA ALA A 16 6.03 0.05 14.34
C ALA A 16 6.29 0.88 13.08
N ALA A 17 7.05 1.99 13.18
CA ALA A 17 7.43 2.80 12.04
C ALA A 17 8.20 2.00 10.96
N ARG A 18 9.15 1.17 11.39
CA ARG A 18 9.91 0.29 10.48
C ARG A 18 9.02 -0.75 9.80
N GLU A 19 8.10 -1.34 10.55
CA GLU A 19 7.13 -2.31 10.03
C GLU A 19 6.19 -1.66 9.01
N PHE A 20 5.64 -0.48 9.30
CA PHE A 20 4.80 0.26 8.36
C PHE A 20 5.56 0.69 7.09
N HIS A 21 6.81 1.14 7.20
CA HIS A 21 7.63 1.40 6.02
C HIS A 21 7.90 0.14 5.18
N ALA A 22 8.07 -1.02 5.81
CA ALA A 22 8.22 -2.29 5.10
C ALA A 22 6.94 -2.68 4.35
N ILE A 23 5.78 -2.51 4.99
CA ILE A 23 4.46 -2.73 4.37
C ILE A 23 4.29 -1.80 3.16
N ALA A 24 4.59 -0.50 3.32
CA ALA A 24 4.49 0.46 2.23
C ALA A 24 5.37 0.10 1.03
N ARG A 25 6.62 -0.32 1.26
CA ARG A 25 7.52 -0.77 0.19
C ARG A 25 6.98 -2.02 -0.51
N SER A 26 6.52 -3.01 0.27
CA SER A 26 5.97 -4.25 -0.28
C SER A 26 4.73 -3.98 -1.14
N ALA A 27 3.80 -3.17 -0.64
CA ALA A 27 2.58 -2.80 -1.35
C ALA A 27 2.89 -2.08 -2.68
N ARG A 28 3.85 -1.13 -2.69
CA ARG A 28 4.29 -0.50 -3.95
C ARG A 28 4.95 -1.45 -4.92
N ALA A 29 5.77 -2.37 -4.43
CA ALA A 29 6.38 -3.37 -5.28
C ALA A 29 5.31 -4.24 -5.96
N GLN A 30 4.32 -4.70 -5.18
CA GLN A 30 3.17 -5.45 -5.69
C GLN A 30 2.34 -4.64 -6.69
N ALA A 31 2.04 -3.37 -6.40
CA ALA A 31 1.36 -2.48 -7.34
C ALA A 31 2.11 -2.38 -8.68
N GLY A 32 3.43 -2.16 -8.62
CA GLY A 32 4.27 -2.12 -9.82
C GLY A 32 4.33 -3.44 -10.59
N TYR A 33 4.21 -4.59 -9.93
CA TYR A 33 4.05 -5.87 -10.63
C TYR A 33 2.70 -5.96 -11.34
N LEU A 34 1.61 -5.54 -10.69
CA LEU A 34 0.27 -5.54 -11.30
C LEU A 34 0.19 -4.58 -12.49
N ASP A 35 0.79 -3.39 -12.40
CA ASP A 35 0.84 -2.44 -13.52
C ASP A 35 1.58 -3.04 -14.72
N LYS A 36 2.69 -3.74 -14.49
CA LYS A 36 3.42 -4.46 -15.56
C LYS A 36 2.56 -5.56 -16.20
N HIS A 37 1.75 -6.25 -15.41
CA HIS A 37 0.83 -7.25 -15.94
C HIS A 37 -0.32 -6.60 -16.72
N ALA A 38 -0.90 -5.51 -16.21
CA ALA A 38 -1.93 -4.73 -16.90
C ALA A 38 -1.43 -4.25 -18.27
N GLY A 39 -0.21 -3.68 -18.34
CA GLY A 39 0.40 -3.24 -19.59
C GLY A 39 0.70 -4.37 -20.60
N LYS A 40 0.74 -5.64 -20.14
CA LYS A 40 0.83 -6.81 -21.04
C LYS A 40 -0.54 -7.31 -21.50
N VAL A 41 -1.56 -7.20 -20.65
CA VAL A 41 -2.93 -7.65 -20.96
C VAL A 41 -3.64 -6.69 -21.90
N GLU A 42 -3.42 -5.38 -21.75
CA GLU A 42 -4.03 -4.34 -22.59
C GLU A 42 -3.80 -4.53 -24.11
N PRO A 43 -2.56 -4.70 -24.62
CA PRO A 43 -2.34 -4.93 -26.04
C PRO A 43 -2.92 -6.26 -26.53
N VAL A 44 -2.99 -7.29 -25.66
CA VAL A 44 -3.65 -8.56 -25.99
C VAL A 44 -5.15 -8.35 -26.15
N ALA A 45 -5.80 -7.62 -25.24
CA ALA A 45 -7.21 -7.30 -25.33
C ALA A 45 -7.54 -6.48 -26.59
N GLN A 46 -6.69 -5.50 -26.93
CA GLN A 46 -6.83 -4.70 -28.14
C GLN A 46 -6.64 -5.53 -29.41
N GLY A 47 -5.59 -6.36 -29.47
CA GLY A 47 -5.33 -7.24 -30.62
C GLY A 47 -6.43 -8.28 -30.83
N VAL A 48 -6.94 -8.88 -29.75
CA VAL A 48 -8.10 -9.77 -29.78
C VAL A 48 -9.33 -9.02 -30.32
N SER A 49 -9.59 -7.80 -29.83
CA SER A 49 -10.70 -6.97 -30.32
C SER A 49 -10.57 -6.59 -31.80
N SER A 50 -9.37 -6.35 -32.31
CA SER A 50 -9.14 -6.01 -33.72
C SER A 50 -9.30 -7.22 -34.65
N ILE A 51 -8.89 -8.42 -34.20
CA ILE A 51 -9.02 -9.67 -34.97
C ILE A 51 -10.49 -10.10 -35.07
N ILE A 52 -11.26 -9.90 -34.00
CA ILE A 52 -12.66 -10.33 -33.87
C ILE A 52 -13.64 -9.41 -34.66
N GLY A 53 -13.13 -8.44 -35.42
CA GLY A 53 -13.89 -7.45 -36.18
C GLY A 53 -15.11 -8.00 -36.93
N GLY A 54 -16.28 -7.40 -36.67
CA GLY A 54 -17.53 -7.55 -37.45
C GLY A 54 -18.28 -8.89 -37.35
N THR A 55 -17.59 -10.02 -37.23
CA THR A 55 -18.16 -11.39 -37.32
C THR A 55 -18.07 -12.18 -36.01
N ALA A 56 -17.72 -11.52 -34.91
CA ALA A 56 -17.57 -12.06 -33.56
C ALA A 56 -18.73 -12.96 -33.10
N SER A 57 -18.42 -14.23 -32.80
CA SER A 57 -19.36 -15.16 -32.17
C SER A 57 -19.61 -14.79 -30.68
N GLY A 58 -20.57 -15.46 -30.04
CA GLY A 58 -20.84 -15.27 -28.60
C GLY A 58 -19.68 -15.69 -27.69
N THR A 59 -18.76 -16.54 -28.16
CA THR A 59 -17.56 -16.94 -27.41
C THR A 59 -16.49 -15.85 -27.45
N ASP A 60 -16.30 -15.23 -28.61
CA ASP A 60 -15.34 -14.14 -28.84
C ASP A 60 -15.66 -12.91 -27.98
N LYS A 61 -16.96 -12.54 -27.94
CA LYS A 61 -17.45 -11.44 -27.08
C LYS A 61 -17.25 -11.74 -25.59
N ARG A 62 -17.45 -12.99 -25.16
CA ARG A 62 -17.20 -13.40 -23.77
C ARG A 62 -15.72 -13.31 -23.42
N MET A 63 -14.83 -13.73 -24.31
CA MET A 63 -13.39 -13.62 -24.12
C MET A 63 -12.93 -12.17 -23.96
N ILE A 64 -13.36 -11.26 -24.83
CA ILE A 64 -13.07 -9.82 -24.70
C ILE A 64 -13.60 -9.28 -23.37
N GLY A 65 -14.84 -9.63 -22.99
CA GLY A 65 -15.41 -9.21 -21.71
C GLY A 65 -14.63 -9.73 -20.49
N THR A 66 -14.03 -10.92 -20.58
CA THR A 66 -13.16 -11.45 -19.53
C THR A 66 -11.82 -10.72 -19.47
N LEU A 67 -11.18 -10.46 -20.63
CA LEU A 67 -9.91 -9.71 -20.68
C LEU A 67 -10.07 -8.28 -20.17
N THR A 68 -11.14 -7.59 -20.55
CA THR A 68 -11.44 -6.24 -20.07
C THR A 68 -11.68 -6.21 -18.56
N ARG A 69 -12.38 -7.21 -18.00
CA ARG A 69 -12.56 -7.33 -16.55
C ARG A 69 -11.25 -7.60 -15.83
N ALA A 70 -10.46 -8.56 -16.32
CA ALA A 70 -9.15 -8.84 -15.75
C ALA A 70 -8.24 -7.60 -15.77
N LEU A 71 -8.26 -6.80 -16.84
CA LEU A 71 -7.50 -5.55 -16.91
C LEU A 71 -7.95 -4.55 -15.84
N ARG A 72 -9.27 -4.36 -15.68
CA ARG A 72 -9.81 -3.48 -14.63
C ARG A 72 -9.46 -3.96 -13.24
N ASP A 73 -9.56 -5.27 -12.98
CA ASP A 73 -9.24 -5.85 -11.68
C ASP A 73 -7.75 -5.64 -11.34
N LEU A 74 -6.85 -5.78 -12.32
CA LEU A 74 -5.42 -5.50 -12.14
C LEU A 74 -5.17 -4.02 -11.83
N GLN A 75 -5.80 -3.10 -12.57
CA GLN A 75 -5.67 -1.66 -12.37
C GLN A 75 -6.23 -1.22 -11.01
N ASP A 76 -7.40 -1.73 -10.63
CA ASP A 76 -8.02 -1.44 -9.34
C ASP A 76 -7.21 -2.01 -8.17
N ALA A 77 -6.67 -3.23 -8.31
CA ALA A 77 -5.80 -3.83 -7.31
C ALA A 77 -4.49 -3.03 -7.14
N SER A 78 -3.87 -2.59 -8.25
CA SER A 78 -2.70 -1.71 -8.22
C SER A 78 -3.01 -0.39 -7.51
N ARG A 79 -4.13 0.26 -7.84
CA ARG A 79 -4.57 1.50 -7.18
C ARG A 79 -4.72 1.32 -5.67
N ARG A 80 -5.43 0.26 -5.24
CA ARG A 80 -5.64 -0.05 -3.83
C ARG A 80 -4.35 -0.35 -3.07
N LEU A 81 -3.38 -1.00 -3.71
CA LEU A 81 -2.06 -1.23 -3.13
C LEU A 81 -1.27 0.07 -2.96
N ASN A 82 -1.36 0.98 -3.92
CA ASN A 82 -0.75 2.32 -3.79
C ASN A 82 -1.40 3.13 -2.67
N GLU A 83 -2.74 3.12 -2.56
CA GLU A 83 -3.47 3.75 -1.45
C GLU A 83 -3.04 3.18 -0.09
N SER A 84 -2.94 1.85 0.00
CA SER A 84 -2.47 1.15 1.20
C SER A 84 -1.03 1.52 1.55
N ALA A 85 -0.16 1.66 0.55
CA ALA A 85 1.22 2.09 0.76
C ALA A 85 1.30 3.52 1.29
N HIS A 86 0.47 4.42 0.77
CA HIS A 86 0.39 5.80 1.26
C HIS A 86 -0.12 5.85 2.71
N ALA A 87 -1.16 5.09 3.04
CA ALA A 87 -1.67 5.00 4.40
C ALA A 87 -0.60 4.45 5.38
N ALA A 88 0.09 3.38 5.00
CA ALA A 88 1.17 2.82 5.80
C ALA A 88 2.32 3.83 5.99
N GLU A 89 2.68 4.63 4.98
CA GLU A 89 3.68 5.69 5.16
C GLU A 89 3.24 6.79 6.11
N GLN A 90 1.98 7.19 6.08
CA GLN A 90 1.45 8.18 7.01
C GLN A 90 1.58 7.67 8.45
N LEU A 91 1.14 6.43 8.70
CA LEU A 91 1.29 5.77 9.99
C LEU A 91 2.76 5.65 10.43
N ALA A 92 3.67 5.34 9.50
CA ALA A 92 5.10 5.27 9.80
C ALA A 92 5.67 6.63 10.23
N ARG A 93 5.29 7.72 9.55
CA ARG A 93 5.69 9.08 9.90
C ARG A 93 5.14 9.50 11.26
N GLU A 94 3.86 9.20 11.52
CA GLU A 94 3.24 9.47 12.81
C GLU A 94 3.93 8.72 13.95
N ALA A 95 4.20 7.42 13.77
CA ALA A 95 4.91 6.62 14.76
C ALA A 95 6.33 7.16 15.02
N THR A 96 7.03 7.60 13.97
CA THR A 96 8.35 8.22 14.10
C THR A 96 8.29 9.54 14.87
N ALA A 97 7.31 10.41 14.56
CA ALA A 97 7.12 11.67 15.27
C ALA A 97 6.82 11.45 16.76
N ARG A 98 5.95 10.48 17.08
CA ARG A 98 5.65 10.12 18.47
C ARG A 98 6.89 9.55 19.19
N ALA A 99 7.68 8.71 18.53
CA ALA A 99 8.90 8.17 19.12
C ALA A 99 9.90 9.27 19.48
N LEU A 100 10.04 10.29 18.62
CA LEU A 100 10.89 11.44 18.88
C LEU A 100 10.39 12.23 20.10
N SER A 101 9.11 12.58 20.13
CA SER A 101 8.52 13.31 21.26
C SER A 101 8.63 12.52 22.58
N ALA A 102 8.45 11.19 22.54
CA ALA A 102 8.60 10.34 23.71
C ALA A 102 10.06 10.35 24.24
N ARG A 103 11.05 10.34 23.36
CA ARG A 103 12.47 10.45 23.74
C ARG A 103 12.80 11.80 24.38
N GLU A 104 12.32 12.89 23.79
CA GLU A 104 12.52 14.23 24.32
C GLU A 104 11.91 14.36 25.73
N ALA A 105 10.69 13.83 25.93
CA ALA A 105 10.05 13.80 27.23
C ALA A 105 10.83 12.97 28.26
N GLN A 106 11.36 11.80 27.87
CA GLN A 106 12.19 10.96 28.73
C GLN A 106 13.50 11.66 29.12
N ALA A 107 14.17 12.32 28.16
CA ALA A 107 15.40 13.07 28.41
C ALA A 107 15.16 14.27 29.36
N ALA A 108 14.06 15.00 29.17
CA ALA A 108 13.66 16.09 30.06
C ALA A 108 13.38 15.59 31.48
N ALA A 109 12.67 14.46 31.63
CA ALA A 109 12.40 13.87 32.94
C ALA A 109 13.68 13.36 33.64
N GLN A 110 14.63 12.81 32.89
CA GLN A 110 15.92 12.36 33.45
C GLN A 110 16.80 13.54 33.90
N SER A 111 16.83 14.63 33.15
CA SER A 111 17.61 15.82 33.53
C SER A 111 17.01 16.54 34.75
N ALA A 112 15.68 16.56 34.88
CA ALA A 112 14.99 17.08 36.06
C ALA A 112 15.26 16.25 37.33
N ARG A 113 15.41 14.93 37.22
CA ARG A 113 15.72 14.05 38.37
C ARG A 113 17.17 14.11 38.86
N ARG A 114 18.08 14.67 38.05
CA ARG A 114 19.51 14.79 38.39
C ARG A 114 19.88 16.14 39.01
N ARG A 115 18.92 17.07 39.11
CA ARG A 115 19.05 18.38 39.78
C ARG A 115 18.40 18.30 41.15
#